data_AF-A0A016TC73-F1
#
_entry.id   AF-A0A016TC73-F1
#
_cell.length_a   1.000
_cell.length_b   1.000
_cell.length_c   1.000
_cell.angle_alpha   90.00
_cell.angle_beta   90.00
_cell.angle_gamma   90.00
#
_symmetry.space_group_name_H-M   'P 1'
#
loop_
_entity.id
_entity.type
_entity.pdbx_description
1 polymer ?
#
loop_
_entity_poly.entity_id
_entity_poly.type
_entity_poly.pdbx_seq_one_letter_code
_entity_poly.pdbx_strand_id
1 'polypeptide(L)'
;MVSKNYICLFGPFNTEIGVVGRFYLHLCSSCRKIVPLKAVMSQPQPSDEPLITDNLESLKEGEIFVDKETGKKYRVKKTILPHYASAGPHGLGDPDDRTLRRIEADVIIPNRMNARIEKVECHESYMGLINCMREKGAVKGLKLCKPELDVFNHCKFLKFNDTEFRERMTEEYLQERSEARRTGMTARQRKLEAYREWKKEHESG
;
A
#
# COMPACT_ATOMS: atom_id res chain seq x y z
N MET A 1 -30.14 -10.26 -28.58
CA MET A 1 -30.39 -9.52 -29.83
C MET A 1 -30.13 -8.04 -29.59
N VAL A 2 -29.19 -7.50 -30.36
CA VAL A 2 -28.96 -6.10 -30.76
C VAL A 2 -28.51 -5.07 -29.70
N SER A 3 -27.23 -4.73 -29.86
CA SER A 3 -26.46 -3.56 -29.42
C SER A 3 -27.17 -2.21 -29.43
N LYS A 4 -26.67 -1.28 -28.61
CA LYS A 4 -26.35 0.10 -29.03
C LYS A 4 -25.23 0.69 -28.15
N ASN A 5 -24.07 0.89 -28.79
CA ASN A 5 -23.00 1.77 -28.36
C ASN A 5 -23.46 3.24 -28.49
N TYR A 6 -23.01 4.12 -27.60
CA TYR A 6 -22.66 5.49 -27.97
C TYR A 6 -21.42 5.98 -27.18
N ILE A 7 -20.52 6.59 -27.93
CA ILE A 7 -19.20 7.12 -27.57
C ILE A 7 -19.32 8.62 -27.23
N CYS A 8 -18.36 9.08 -26.42
CA CYS A 8 -18.01 10.44 -25.99
C CYS A 8 -18.22 11.59 -27.00
N LEU A 9 -18.32 12.82 -26.49
CA LEU A 9 -17.35 13.92 -26.68
C LEU A 9 -17.85 15.24 -26.06
N PHE A 10 -16.98 15.90 -25.27
CA PHE A 10 -16.54 17.31 -25.36
C PHE A 10 -16.23 17.92 -23.98
N GLY A 11 -15.08 18.60 -23.94
CA GLY A 11 -14.44 19.15 -22.75
C GLY A 11 -14.82 20.61 -22.43
N PRO A 12 -13.86 21.43 -21.99
CA PRO A 12 -13.97 22.22 -20.75
C PRO A 12 -14.33 23.69 -21.00
N PHE A 13 -14.80 24.40 -19.97
CA PHE A 13 -14.83 25.87 -19.97
C PHE A 13 -14.43 26.47 -18.61
N ASN A 14 -13.63 27.53 -18.75
CA ASN A 14 -12.93 28.34 -17.75
C ASN A 14 -13.84 29.30 -16.96
N THR A 15 -13.35 29.65 -15.77
CA THR A 15 -13.12 30.99 -15.18
C THR A 15 -13.80 32.23 -15.78
N GLU A 16 -14.46 33.03 -14.92
CA GLU A 16 -14.26 34.49 -14.64
C GLU A 16 -15.56 35.15 -14.09
N ILE A 17 -15.54 35.77 -12.90
CA ILE A 17 -15.44 37.23 -12.57
C ILE A 17 -16.66 38.08 -13.00
N GLY A 18 -17.19 38.89 -12.06
CA GLY A 18 -18.11 40.02 -12.33
C GLY A 18 -19.22 40.19 -11.27
N VAL A 19 -19.03 40.89 -10.14
CA VAL A 19 -19.43 42.31 -9.86
C VAL A 19 -20.77 42.69 -10.56
N VAL A 20 -21.83 43.26 -9.98
CA VAL A 20 -21.99 44.46 -9.12
C VAL A 20 -23.44 44.45 -8.58
N GLY A 21 -23.66 44.85 -7.33
CA GLY A 21 -25.01 45.10 -6.80
C GLY A 21 -24.97 46.12 -5.67
N ARG A 22 -25.46 47.33 -5.95
CA ARG A 22 -25.23 48.59 -5.23
C ARG A 22 -26.42 48.94 -4.32
N PHE A 23 -26.11 49.59 -3.20
CA PHE A 23 -26.94 50.49 -2.36
C PHE A 23 -28.21 49.95 -1.69
N TYR A 24 -28.27 50.06 -0.36
CA TYR A 24 -28.97 51.18 0.31
C TYR A 24 -28.46 51.31 1.76
N LEU A 25 -27.87 52.47 2.06
CA LEU A 25 -27.65 52.92 3.44
C LEU A 25 -29.00 53.40 4.00
N HIS A 26 -29.41 52.85 5.14
CA HIS A 26 -30.26 53.57 6.07
C HIS A 26 -29.53 53.66 7.41
N LEU A 27 -29.06 54.86 7.75
CA LEU A 27 -28.74 55.23 9.10
C LEU A 27 -30.04 55.30 9.91
N CYS A 28 -30.12 54.55 11.00
CA CYS A 28 -31.03 54.86 12.09
C CYS A 28 -30.25 54.83 13.40
N SER A 29 -30.21 55.99 14.06
CA SER A 29 -29.54 56.28 15.31
C SER A 29 -30.02 55.41 16.47
N SER A 30 -29.06 55.06 17.33
CA SER A 30 -29.17 54.83 18.78
C SER A 30 -30.35 54.04 19.33
N CYS A 31 -30.09 52.78 19.67
CA CYS A 31 -30.40 52.26 21.02
C CYS A 31 -29.39 51.15 21.38
N ARG A 32 -28.46 51.45 22.29
CA ARG A 32 -27.60 50.45 22.93
C ARG A 32 -28.47 49.45 23.68
N LYS A 33 -28.45 48.19 23.26
CA LYS A 33 -28.74 47.06 24.15
C LYS A 33 -27.51 46.17 24.17
N ILE A 34 -26.87 46.15 25.33
CA ILE A 34 -25.81 45.21 25.68
C ILE A 34 -26.48 43.84 25.77
N VAL A 35 -26.18 42.96 24.81
CA VAL A 35 -26.56 41.54 24.86
C VAL A 35 -25.45 40.82 25.63
N PRO A 36 -25.76 40.00 26.66
CA PRO A 36 -24.74 39.29 27.40
C PRO A 36 -24.00 38.29 26.50
N LEU A 37 -22.66 38.29 26.58
CA LEU A 37 -21.81 37.23 26.04
C LEU A 37 -22.29 35.90 26.61
N LYS A 38 -22.99 35.10 25.78
CA LYS A 38 -23.16 33.68 26.06
C LYS A 38 -21.78 33.03 25.97
N ALA A 39 -21.43 32.30 27.02
CA ALA A 39 -20.24 31.48 27.10
C ALA A 39 -20.06 30.65 25.83
N VAL A 40 -18.92 30.81 25.17
CA VAL A 40 -18.42 29.85 24.19
C VAL A 40 -18.00 28.62 25.00
N MET A 41 -18.91 27.66 25.12
CA MET A 41 -18.55 26.31 25.50
C MET A 41 -17.72 25.74 24.35
N SER A 42 -16.43 25.53 24.61
CA SER A 42 -15.51 24.88 23.69
C SER A 42 -16.05 23.49 23.37
N GLN A 43 -16.42 23.29 22.11
CA GLN A 43 -16.77 21.98 21.57
C GLN A 43 -15.55 21.05 21.67
N PRO A 44 -15.75 19.76 22.02
CA PRO A 44 -14.70 18.76 21.85
C PRO A 44 -14.32 18.70 20.37
N GLN A 45 -13.02 18.83 20.08
CA GLN A 45 -12.48 18.71 18.74
C GLN A 45 -12.87 17.34 18.15
N PRO A 46 -13.34 17.26 16.89
CA PRO A 46 -13.55 15.97 16.24
C PRO A 46 -12.19 15.26 16.16
N SER A 47 -12.06 14.13 16.86
CA SER A 47 -10.88 13.29 16.75
C SER A 47 -10.79 12.78 15.32
N ASP A 48 -9.68 13.06 14.64
CA ASP A 48 -9.33 12.52 13.31
C ASP A 48 -9.07 11.00 13.32
N GLU A 49 -9.52 10.28 14.35
CA GLU A 49 -9.42 8.83 14.45
C GLU A 49 -10.34 8.19 13.41
N PRO A 50 -9.80 7.36 12.50
CA PRO A 50 -10.61 6.67 11.52
C PRO A 50 -11.51 5.64 12.19
N LEU A 51 -12.73 5.51 11.67
CA LEU A 51 -13.69 4.50 12.05
C LEU A 51 -13.05 3.10 11.96
N ILE A 52 -13.00 2.39 13.09
CA ILE A 52 -12.40 1.05 13.20
C ILE A 52 -13.19 0.00 12.39
N THR A 53 -14.43 0.29 12.01
CA THR A 53 -15.29 -0.68 11.31
C THR A 53 -15.28 -0.44 9.80
N ASP A 54 -14.72 -1.37 9.03
CA ASP A 54 -14.67 -1.32 7.56
C ASP A 54 -16.02 -1.61 6.87
N ASN A 55 -17.07 -1.99 7.61
CA ASN A 55 -18.38 -2.28 7.03
C ASN A 55 -19.19 -0.98 6.82
N LEU A 56 -18.82 -0.22 5.79
CA LEU A 56 -19.48 1.01 5.35
C LEU A 56 -20.54 0.77 4.25
N GLU A 57 -20.91 -0.48 3.98
CA GLU A 57 -21.86 -0.82 2.90
C GLU A 57 -23.23 -0.18 3.14
N SER A 58 -23.69 -0.16 4.39
CA SER A 58 -25.00 0.38 4.77
C SER A 58 -25.03 1.91 4.95
N LEU A 59 -23.86 2.57 5.02
CA LEU A 59 -23.75 3.99 5.32
C LEU A 59 -23.59 4.82 4.04
N LYS A 60 -24.18 6.02 3.99
CA LYS A 60 -24.03 6.95 2.87
C LYS A 60 -22.78 7.80 3.00
N GLU A 61 -22.21 8.22 1.86
CA GLU A 61 -21.10 9.17 1.85
C GLU A 61 -21.51 10.46 2.58
N GLY A 62 -20.67 10.91 3.52
CA GLY A 62 -20.92 12.11 4.32
C GLY A 62 -21.93 11.95 5.46
N GLU A 63 -22.49 10.76 5.68
CA GLU A 63 -23.33 10.47 6.84
C GLU A 63 -22.53 10.59 8.14
N ILE A 64 -23.19 11.05 9.22
CA ILE A 64 -22.58 11.12 10.54
C ILE A 64 -22.91 9.83 11.28
N PHE A 65 -21.93 8.94 11.40
CA PHE A 65 -22.02 7.77 12.24
C PHE A 65 -21.70 8.15 13.69
N VAL A 66 -22.53 7.72 14.63
CA VAL A 66 -22.29 7.89 16.06
C VAL A 66 -21.96 6.53 16.64
N ASP A 67 -20.74 6.40 17.16
CA ASP A 67 -20.34 5.20 17.86
C ASP A 67 -21.17 5.04 19.15
N LYS A 68 -21.78 3.86 19.31
CA LYS A 68 -22.64 3.54 20.45
C LYS A 68 -21.87 3.44 21.76
N GLU A 69 -20.59 3.09 21.71
CA GLU A 69 -19.76 2.88 22.89
C GLU A 69 -19.06 4.16 23.32
N THR A 70 -18.51 4.92 22.37
CA THR A 70 -17.72 6.12 22.67
C THR A 70 -18.50 7.42 22.54
N GLY A 71 -19.69 7.40 21.92
CA GLY A 71 -20.48 8.60 21.62
C GLY A 71 -19.82 9.55 20.62
N LYS A 72 -18.67 9.17 20.05
CA LYS A 72 -17.93 9.96 19.07
C LYS A 72 -18.69 9.99 17.74
N LYS A 73 -18.71 11.16 17.12
CA LYS A 73 -19.35 11.39 15.81
C LYS A 73 -18.30 11.37 14.72
N TYR A 74 -18.48 10.51 13.75
CA TYR A 74 -17.56 10.34 12.63
C TYR A 74 -18.29 10.64 11.32
N ARG A 75 -17.62 11.35 10.42
CA ARG A 75 -18.13 11.57 9.05
C ARG A 75 -17.66 10.43 8.16
N VAL A 76 -18.61 9.70 7.59
CA VAL A 76 -18.35 8.59 6.68
C VAL A 76 -17.67 9.13 5.41
N LYS A 77 -16.49 8.58 5.10
CA LYS A 77 -15.76 8.81 3.84
C LYS A 77 -15.51 7.47 3.16
N LYS A 78 -16.03 7.28 1.95
CA LYS A 78 -15.79 6.09 1.13
C LYS A 78 -14.55 6.30 0.29
N THR A 79 -13.49 5.59 0.64
CA THR A 79 -12.27 5.49 -0.16
C THR A 79 -12.34 4.29 -1.09
N ILE A 80 -11.65 4.36 -2.24
CA ILE A 80 -11.57 3.25 -3.20
C ILE A 80 -10.79 2.06 -2.59
N LEU A 81 -9.85 2.37 -1.70
CA LEU A 81 -9.07 1.38 -0.95
C LEU A 81 -9.67 1.19 0.45
N PRO A 82 -9.64 -0.03 1.00
CA PRO A 82 -10.05 -0.28 2.38
C PRO A 82 -9.10 0.42 3.35
N HIS A 83 -9.58 0.76 4.54
CA HIS A 83 -8.86 1.63 5.47
C HIS A 83 -7.47 1.08 5.83
N TYR A 84 -7.34 -0.23 6.08
CA TYR A 84 -6.08 -0.90 6.39
C TYR A 84 -5.02 -0.79 5.27
N ALA A 85 -5.42 -0.57 4.01
CA ALA A 85 -4.51 -0.43 2.88
C ALA A 85 -3.89 0.96 2.77
N SER A 86 -4.55 1.98 3.33
CA SER A 86 -4.10 3.38 3.33
C SER A 86 -3.73 3.91 4.72
N ALA A 87 -3.81 3.07 5.75
CA ALA A 87 -3.44 3.40 7.12
C ALA A 87 -1.90 3.54 7.31
N GLY A 88 -1.50 3.81 8.56
CA GLY A 88 -0.09 3.84 8.98
C GLY A 88 0.59 5.21 8.79
N PRO A 89 1.81 5.36 9.35
CA PRO A 89 2.51 6.65 9.44
C PRO A 89 2.88 7.25 8.07
N HIS A 90 3.01 6.41 7.04
CA HIS A 90 3.36 6.82 5.69
C HIS A 90 2.27 6.53 4.65
N GLY A 91 1.05 6.16 5.09
CA GLY A 91 -0.06 5.82 4.20
C GLY A 91 0.19 4.56 3.34
N LEU A 92 1.08 3.67 3.78
CA LEU A 92 1.45 2.42 3.09
C LEU A 92 0.71 1.19 3.64
N GLY A 93 -0.26 1.42 4.52
CA GLY A 93 -0.99 0.42 5.29
C GLY A 93 -0.44 0.24 6.70
N ASP A 94 -1.20 -0.50 7.50
CA ASP A 94 -0.87 -0.80 8.90
C ASP A 94 0.44 -1.64 9.00
N PRO A 95 1.48 -1.18 9.72
CA PRO A 95 2.70 -1.95 9.93
C PRO A 95 2.51 -3.30 10.64
N ASP A 96 1.48 -3.43 11.48
CA ASP A 96 1.27 -4.62 12.30
C ASP A 96 0.21 -5.58 11.70
N ASP A 97 -0.38 -5.20 10.57
CA ASP A 97 -1.22 -6.08 9.75
C ASP A 97 -0.40 -7.27 9.23
N ARG A 98 -0.82 -8.49 9.60
CA ARG A 98 -0.22 -9.77 9.18
C ARG A 98 -0.99 -10.48 8.06
N THR A 99 -2.08 -9.89 7.56
CA THR A 99 -2.86 -10.50 6.49
C THR A 99 -2.09 -10.47 5.16
N LEU A 100 -2.26 -11.53 4.36
CA LEU A 100 -1.71 -11.59 3.01
C LEU A 100 -2.77 -11.21 1.99
N ARG A 101 -2.43 -10.27 1.12
CA ARG A 101 -3.18 -9.97 -0.09
C ARG A 101 -3.02 -11.12 -1.08
N ARG A 102 -4.02 -11.34 -1.95
CA ARG A 102 -3.97 -12.37 -3.00
C ARG A 102 -2.68 -12.33 -3.83
N ILE A 103 -2.30 -11.13 -4.28
CA ILE A 103 -1.06 -10.95 -5.05
C ILE A 103 0.20 -11.33 -4.24
N GLU A 104 0.18 -11.15 -2.92
CA GLU A 104 1.31 -11.53 -2.07
C GLU A 104 1.41 -13.04 -1.94
N ALA A 105 0.28 -13.69 -1.65
CA ALA A 105 0.18 -15.13 -1.46
C ALA A 105 0.43 -15.94 -2.76
N ASP A 106 -0.02 -15.41 -3.90
CA ASP A 106 -0.05 -16.14 -5.18
C ASP A 106 1.12 -15.79 -6.10
N VAL A 107 1.73 -14.61 -5.93
CA VAL A 107 2.80 -14.13 -6.83
C VAL A 107 4.07 -13.78 -6.08
N ILE A 108 4.00 -12.89 -5.09
CA ILE A 108 5.22 -12.35 -4.46
C ILE A 108 5.96 -13.43 -3.67
N ILE A 109 5.26 -14.15 -2.78
CA ILE A 109 5.86 -15.21 -1.96
C ILE A 109 6.40 -16.35 -2.84
N PRO A 110 5.63 -16.90 -3.81
CA PRO A 110 6.15 -17.88 -4.77
C PRO A 110 7.39 -17.42 -5.55
N ASN A 111 7.43 -16.16 -6.00
CA ASN A 111 8.60 -15.64 -6.70
C ASN A 111 9.83 -15.53 -5.78
N ARG A 112 9.63 -15.14 -4.52
CA ARG A 112 10.71 -15.14 -3.51
C ARG A 112 11.21 -16.54 -3.21
N MET A 113 10.30 -17.51 -3.06
CA MET A 113 10.64 -18.93 -2.90
C MET A 113 11.50 -19.42 -4.06
N ASN A 114 11.08 -19.18 -5.31
CA ASN A 114 11.85 -19.55 -6.50
C ASN A 114 13.25 -18.94 -6.51
N ALA A 115 13.36 -17.63 -6.23
CA ALA A 115 14.65 -16.95 -6.16
C ALA A 115 15.56 -17.53 -5.08
N ARG A 116 15.00 -17.91 -3.92
CA ARG A 116 15.75 -18.54 -2.82
C ARG A 116 16.16 -19.98 -3.16
N ILE A 117 15.29 -20.74 -3.83
CA ILE A 117 15.57 -22.08 -4.32
C ILE A 117 16.76 -22.06 -5.29
N GLU A 118 16.74 -21.18 -6.27
CA GLU A 118 17.79 -21.09 -7.29
C GLU A 118 19.14 -20.62 -6.73
N LYS A 119 19.12 -19.68 -5.78
CA LYS A 119 20.34 -19.07 -5.23
C LYS A 119 20.96 -19.82 -4.06
N VAL A 120 20.17 -20.56 -3.28
CA VAL A 120 20.60 -21.15 -2.01
C VAL A 120 20.25 -22.63 -1.96
N GLU A 121 18.97 -22.99 -1.92
CA GLU A 121 18.55 -24.36 -1.56
C GLU A 121 18.96 -25.42 -2.60
N CYS A 122 18.79 -25.11 -3.89
CA CYS A 122 19.08 -25.99 -5.01
C CYS A 122 20.24 -25.44 -5.87
N HIS A 123 21.10 -24.60 -5.27
CA HIS A 123 22.14 -23.87 -5.98
C HIS A 123 23.07 -24.79 -6.77
N GLU A 124 23.50 -25.90 -6.18
CA GLU A 124 24.41 -26.85 -6.84
C GLU A 124 23.80 -27.45 -8.11
N SER A 125 22.58 -27.99 -8.01
CA SER A 125 21.85 -28.54 -9.17
C SER A 125 21.55 -27.47 -10.24
N TYR A 126 21.24 -26.25 -9.82
CA TYR A 126 21.04 -25.12 -10.72
C TYR A 126 22.32 -24.76 -11.46
N MET A 127 23.45 -24.67 -10.75
CA MET A 127 24.76 -24.41 -11.38
C MET A 127 25.19 -25.54 -12.31
N GLY A 128 24.88 -26.80 -11.99
CA GLY A 128 25.08 -27.94 -12.89
C GLY A 128 24.34 -27.76 -14.22
N LEU A 129 23.07 -27.37 -14.16
CA LEU A 129 22.28 -27.05 -15.35
C LEU A 129 22.87 -25.87 -16.14
N ILE A 130 23.25 -24.78 -15.46
CA ILE A 130 23.85 -23.60 -16.09
C ILE A 130 25.17 -23.96 -16.79
N ASN A 131 26.01 -24.77 -16.16
CA ASN A 131 27.27 -25.23 -16.73
C ASN A 131 27.03 -26.08 -17.99
N CYS A 132 26.10 -27.04 -17.95
CA CYS A 132 25.75 -27.82 -19.13
C CYS A 132 25.24 -26.91 -20.27
N MET A 133 24.35 -25.96 -19.96
CA MET A 133 23.81 -25.03 -20.95
C MET A 133 24.90 -24.14 -21.57
N ARG A 134 25.89 -23.73 -20.77
CA ARG A 134 27.05 -22.95 -21.21
C ARG A 134 27.98 -23.77 -22.12
N GLU A 135 28.22 -25.04 -21.79
CA GLU A 135 29.11 -25.93 -22.56
C GLU A 135 28.49 -26.39 -23.89
N LYS A 136 27.20 -26.78 -23.88
CA LYS A 136 26.53 -27.31 -25.08
C LYS A 136 25.98 -26.21 -25.99
N GLY A 137 25.91 -24.97 -25.51
CA GLY A 137 25.36 -23.82 -26.20
C GLY A 137 23.82 -23.83 -26.27
N ALA A 138 23.21 -22.65 -26.43
CA ALA A 138 21.76 -22.46 -26.29
C ALA A 138 20.89 -23.36 -27.19
N VAL A 139 21.35 -23.66 -28.42
CA VAL A 139 20.57 -24.41 -29.41
C VAL A 139 20.49 -25.91 -29.09
N LYS A 140 21.61 -26.52 -28.64
CA LYS A 140 21.68 -27.96 -28.33
C LYS A 140 21.48 -28.25 -26.85
N GLY A 141 21.81 -27.30 -25.97
CA GLY A 141 21.71 -27.42 -24.52
C GLY A 141 20.31 -27.78 -24.04
N LEU A 142 19.25 -27.20 -24.63
CA LEU A 142 17.86 -27.51 -24.25
C LEU A 142 17.50 -29.00 -24.38
N LYS A 143 18.13 -29.72 -25.32
CA LYS A 143 17.87 -31.16 -25.50
C LYS A 143 18.87 -32.02 -24.72
N LEU A 144 20.13 -31.61 -24.69
CA LEU A 144 21.22 -32.40 -24.11
C LEU A 144 21.31 -32.26 -22.59
N CYS A 145 20.88 -31.13 -22.03
CA CYS A 145 20.92 -30.83 -20.59
C CYS A 145 19.63 -31.19 -19.84
N LYS A 146 18.80 -32.06 -20.45
CA LYS A 146 17.61 -32.61 -19.80
C LYS A 146 17.90 -33.33 -18.47
N PRO A 147 18.95 -34.17 -18.34
CA PRO A 147 19.17 -34.86 -17.07
C PRO A 147 19.52 -33.87 -15.95
N GLU A 148 20.33 -32.84 -16.21
CA GLU A 148 20.64 -31.79 -15.22
C GLU A 148 19.39 -30.97 -14.88
N LEU A 149 18.53 -30.71 -15.87
CA LEU A 149 17.25 -30.05 -15.66
C LEU A 149 16.30 -30.88 -14.78
N ASP A 150 16.24 -32.19 -14.97
CA ASP A 150 15.40 -33.08 -14.17
C ASP A 150 15.87 -33.13 -12.71
N VAL A 151 17.18 -33.15 -12.46
CA VAL A 151 17.75 -33.05 -11.11
C VAL A 151 17.36 -31.72 -10.45
N PHE A 152 17.52 -30.60 -11.15
CA PHE A 152 17.12 -29.29 -10.63
C PHE A 152 15.61 -29.20 -10.38
N ASN A 153 14.79 -29.67 -11.32
CA ASN A 153 13.33 -29.68 -11.19
C ASN A 153 12.87 -30.54 -10.02
N HIS A 154 13.52 -31.67 -9.76
CA HIS A 154 13.23 -32.50 -8.60
C HIS A 154 13.50 -31.76 -7.29
N CYS A 155 14.68 -31.15 -7.15
CA CYS A 155 15.01 -30.34 -5.97
C CYS A 155 14.02 -29.17 -5.79
N LYS A 156 13.75 -28.43 -6.87
CA LYS A 156 12.81 -27.32 -6.88
C LYS A 156 11.41 -27.76 -6.48
N PHE A 157 10.92 -28.89 -6.98
CA PHE A 157 9.61 -29.43 -6.64
C PHE A 157 9.52 -29.76 -5.15
N LEU A 158 10.51 -30.45 -4.58
CA LEU A 158 10.52 -30.79 -3.15
C LEU A 158 10.48 -29.53 -2.27
N LYS A 159 11.32 -28.54 -2.57
CA LYS A 159 11.40 -27.31 -1.78
C LYS A 159 10.18 -26.41 -1.96
N PHE A 160 9.62 -26.33 -3.17
CA PHE A 160 8.47 -25.46 -3.42
C PHE A 160 7.19 -25.97 -2.73
N ASN A 161 7.07 -27.29 -2.52
CA ASN A 161 5.95 -27.90 -1.80
C ASN A 161 6.19 -28.02 -0.28
N ASP A 162 7.34 -27.60 0.22
CA ASP A 162 7.64 -27.57 1.65
C ASP A 162 6.88 -26.41 2.32
N THR A 163 5.98 -26.76 3.23
CA THR A 163 5.15 -25.79 3.97
C THR A 163 5.97 -24.95 4.93
N GLU A 164 6.97 -25.52 5.60
CA GLU A 164 7.85 -24.79 6.53
C GLU A 164 8.70 -23.77 5.75
N PHE A 165 9.17 -24.17 4.56
CA PHE A 165 9.85 -23.23 3.67
C PHE A 165 8.95 -22.08 3.24
N ARG A 166 7.70 -22.34 2.85
CA ARG A 166 6.74 -21.29 2.50
C ARG A 166 6.45 -20.36 3.68
N GLU A 167 6.27 -20.89 4.88
CA GLU A 167 6.02 -20.12 6.10
C GLU A 167 7.19 -19.19 6.42
N ARG A 168 8.43 -19.70 6.40
CA ARG A 168 9.63 -18.89 6.60
C ARG A 168 9.75 -17.77 5.57
N MET A 169 9.55 -18.06 4.29
CA MET A 169 9.61 -17.03 3.24
C MET A 169 8.48 -16.00 3.38
N THR A 170 7.33 -16.41 3.93
CA THR A 170 6.21 -15.52 4.25
C THR A 170 6.55 -14.59 5.41
N GLU A 171 7.17 -15.10 6.47
CA GLU A 171 7.59 -14.28 7.62
C GLU A 171 8.64 -13.26 7.22
N GLU A 172 9.66 -13.66 6.43
CA GLU A 172 10.66 -12.74 5.88
C GLU A 172 9.99 -11.61 5.07
N TYR A 173 8.98 -11.95 4.26
CA TYR A 173 8.22 -10.96 3.51
C TYR A 173 7.42 -10.01 4.40
N LEU A 174 6.69 -10.55 5.40
CA LEU A 174 5.87 -9.75 6.31
C LEU A 174 6.74 -8.80 7.14
N GLN A 175 7.90 -9.25 7.60
CA GLN A 175 8.85 -8.42 8.34
C GLN A 175 9.34 -7.26 7.47
N GLU A 176 9.80 -7.52 6.25
CA GLU A 176 10.22 -6.47 5.32
C GLU A 176 9.11 -5.49 4.99
N ARG A 177 7.87 -5.99 4.80
CA ARG A 177 6.68 -5.17 4.55
C ARG A 177 6.37 -4.28 5.76
N SER A 178 6.40 -4.84 6.96
CA SER A 178 6.18 -4.12 8.21
C SER A 178 7.18 -2.98 8.34
N GLU A 179 8.47 -3.25 8.15
CA GLU A 179 9.52 -2.24 8.23
C GLU A 179 9.36 -1.15 7.15
N ALA A 180 8.99 -1.52 5.92
CA ALA A 180 8.72 -0.56 4.86
C ALA A 180 7.51 0.33 5.20
N ARG A 181 6.47 -0.21 5.84
CA ARG A 181 5.32 0.55 6.32
C ARG A 181 5.67 1.47 7.50
N ARG A 182 6.55 1.03 8.42
CA ARG A 182 7.04 1.84 9.55
C ARG A 182 7.94 2.99 9.11
N THR A 183 8.85 2.74 8.16
CA THR A 183 9.92 3.68 7.79
C THR A 183 9.65 4.46 6.51
N GLY A 184 8.69 4.02 5.70
CA GLY A 184 8.46 4.57 4.36
C GLY A 184 9.52 4.16 3.34
N MET A 185 10.47 3.29 3.70
CA MET A 185 11.63 2.95 2.87
C MET A 185 11.75 1.46 2.59
N THR A 186 12.09 1.12 1.36
CA THR A 186 12.41 -0.26 0.97
C THR A 186 13.70 -0.74 1.65
N ALA A 187 13.88 -2.06 1.78
CA ALA A 187 15.12 -2.64 2.32
C ALA A 187 16.38 -2.17 1.57
N ARG A 188 16.27 -1.96 0.24
CA ARG A 188 17.39 -1.43 -0.57
C ARG A 188 17.71 0.03 -0.25
N GLN A 189 16.69 0.87 -0.06
CA GLN A 189 16.88 2.28 0.30
C GLN A 189 17.54 2.39 1.68
N ARG A 190 17.06 1.63 2.67
CA ARG A 190 17.66 1.61 4.01
C ARG A 190 19.12 1.19 4.01
N LYS A 191 19.47 0.13 3.26
CA LYS A 191 20.88 -0.28 3.08
C LYS A 191 21.74 0.80 2.41
N LEU A 192 21.19 1.50 1.42
CA LEU A 192 21.90 2.57 0.73
C LEU A 192 22.11 3.79 1.63
N GLU A 193 21.12 4.14 2.44
CA GLU A 193 21.23 5.23 3.42
C GLU A 193 22.26 4.91 4.50
N ALA A 194 22.19 3.70 5.09
CA ALA A 194 23.19 3.24 6.06
C ALA A 194 24.62 3.26 5.47
N TYR A 195 24.79 2.87 4.21
CA TYR A 195 26.09 2.97 3.52
C TYR A 195 26.54 4.43 3.34
N ARG A 196 25.63 5.35 3.01
CA ARG A 196 25.94 6.78 2.87
C ARG A 196 26.33 7.40 4.20
N GLU A 197 25.67 7.02 5.28
CA GLU A 197 25.99 7.45 6.65
C GLU A 197 27.38 6.95 7.06
N TRP A 198 27.62 5.64 6.93
CA TRP A 198 28.93 5.04 7.17
C TRP A 198 30.04 5.74 6.38
N LYS A 199 29.80 6.01 5.09
CA LYS A 199 30.77 6.69 4.23
C LYS A 199 31.07 8.11 4.70
N LYS A 200 30.06 8.88 5.12
CA LYS A 200 30.26 10.23 5.66
C LYS A 200 31.14 10.19 6.90
N GLU A 201 30.91 9.27 7.82
CA GLU A 201 31.67 9.14 9.07
C GLU A 201 33.15 8.80 8.85
N HIS A 202 33.47 8.02 7.81
CA HIS A 202 34.81 7.49 7.57
C HIS A 202 35.63 8.27 6.52
N GLU A 203 34.99 9.11 5.69
CA GLU A 203 35.69 10.00 4.75
C GLU A 203 35.83 11.44 5.27
N SER A 204 35.12 11.82 6.35
CA SER A 204 35.23 13.15 6.97
C SER A 204 36.34 13.26 8.03
N GLY A 205 37.23 12.27 8.12
CA GLY A 205 38.41 12.26 9.00
C GLY A 205 39.70 12.19 8.19
#